data_AF-A0A5Q4G891-F1
#
_entry.id   AF-A0A5Q4G891-F1
#
_cell.length_a   1.000
_cell.length_b   1.000
_cell.length_c   1.000
_cell.angle_alpha   90.00
_cell.angle_beta   90.00
_cell.angle_gamma   90.00
#
_symmetry.space_group_name_H-M   'P 1'
#
loop_
_entity.id
_entity.type
_entity.pdbx_description
1 polymer ?
#
loop_
_entity_poly.entity_id
_entity_poly.type
_entity_poly.pdbx_seq_one_letter_code
_entity_poly.pdbx_strand_id
1 'polypeptide(L)'
;HCVFCRFLSTGKDHTDCGHPCERHRLALRDAQGRAHPVLADVGCRNTVFGAEAQSAARHWPRWRAAGLRDARVEFVHAGPDEVHAVLRAWRDALDGSLDPDSLAARLRAAVPPGVTEGSYFVPLEGMQELPVL
;
A
#
# COMPACT_ATOMS: atom_id res chain seq x y z
N HIS A 1 -10.03 19.85 4.23
CA HIS A 1 -9.44 20.11 2.91
C HIS A 1 -8.38 19.04 2.62
N CYS A 2 -8.46 18.30 1.50
CA CYS A 2 -7.54 17.20 1.17
C CYS A 2 -6.52 17.59 0.10
N VAL A 3 -5.49 16.76 -0.13
CA VAL A 3 -4.44 17.05 -1.13
C VAL A 3 -5.02 17.15 -2.55
N PHE A 4 -6.01 16.32 -2.87
CA PHE A 4 -6.67 16.34 -4.17
C PHE A 4 -7.45 17.63 -4.39
N CYS A 5 -8.26 18.04 -3.41
CA CYS A 5 -9.00 19.31 -3.47
C CYS A 5 -8.05 20.50 -3.62
N ARG A 6 -6.96 20.54 -2.84
CA ARG A 6 -6.02 21.66 -2.82
C ARG A 6 -5.31 21.91 -4.15
N PHE A 7 -4.98 20.85 -4.87
CA PHE A 7 -4.08 20.93 -6.03
C PHE A 7 -4.77 20.58 -7.35
N LEU A 8 -5.92 19.90 -7.33
CA LEU A 8 -6.61 19.40 -8.53
C LEU A 8 -8.05 19.90 -8.65
N SER A 9 -8.47 20.87 -7.82
CA SER A 9 -9.79 21.50 -7.90
C SER A 9 -9.71 23.01 -7.73
N THR A 10 -10.74 23.71 -8.21
CA THR A 10 -11.00 25.12 -7.91
C THR A 10 -11.95 25.31 -6.72
N GLY A 11 -12.54 24.23 -6.21
CA GLY A 11 -13.38 24.22 -5.00
C GLY A 11 -12.56 24.41 -3.73
N LYS A 12 -13.25 24.76 -2.64
CA LYS A 12 -12.65 25.11 -1.36
C LYS A 12 -12.63 23.94 -0.37
N ASP A 13 -13.55 22.99 -0.49
CA ASP A 13 -13.62 21.82 0.38
C ASP A 13 -14.41 20.64 -0.25
N HIS A 14 -14.67 19.61 0.56
CA HIS A 14 -15.37 18.40 0.12
C HIS A 14 -16.77 18.63 -0.48
N THR A 15 -17.43 19.75 -0.16
CA THR A 15 -18.79 20.06 -0.64
C THR A 15 -18.82 20.57 -2.08
N ASP A 16 -17.72 21.16 -2.57
CA ASP A 16 -17.66 21.82 -3.88
C ASP A 16 -16.45 21.41 -4.74
N CYS A 17 -15.57 20.54 -4.25
CA CYS A 17 -14.34 20.18 -4.98
C CYS A 17 -14.56 19.31 -6.23
N GLY A 18 -15.74 18.70 -6.41
CA GLY A 18 -16.03 17.82 -7.54
C GLY A 18 -15.35 16.44 -7.49
N HIS A 19 -14.84 16.03 -6.33
CA HIS A 19 -14.25 14.71 -6.07
C HIS A 19 -13.12 14.31 -7.05
N PRO A 20 -12.08 15.14 -7.25
CA PRO A 20 -10.96 14.82 -8.14
C PRO A 20 -10.23 13.53 -7.71
N CYS A 21 -10.28 13.17 -6.43
CA CYS A 21 -9.73 11.92 -5.91
C CYS A 21 -10.28 10.64 -6.56
N GLU A 22 -11.47 10.67 -7.16
CA GLU A 22 -12.06 9.48 -7.81
C GLU A 22 -11.46 9.18 -9.20
N ARG A 23 -10.80 10.17 -9.81
CA ARG A 23 -10.35 10.11 -11.21
C ARG A 23 -8.84 10.26 -11.34
N HIS A 24 -8.22 10.91 -10.35
CA HIS A 24 -6.79 11.17 -10.35
C HIS A 24 -6.06 10.21 -9.41
N ARG A 25 -4.93 9.68 -9.89
CA ARG A 25 -3.97 8.93 -9.07
C ARG A 25 -2.83 9.88 -8.71
N LEU A 26 -2.50 9.96 -7.43
CA LEU A 26 -1.46 10.84 -6.90
C LEU A 26 -0.48 10.04 -6.05
N ALA A 27 0.78 10.44 -6.07
CA ALA A 27 1.82 9.94 -5.17
C ALA A 27 2.70 11.10 -4.70
N LEU A 28 3.15 11.05 -3.45
CA LEU A 28 4.21 11.93 -2.94
C LEU A 28 5.57 11.34 -3.30
N ARG A 29 6.56 12.18 -3.59
CA ARG A 29 7.94 11.73 -3.82
C ARG A 29 8.77 12.07 -2.59
N ASP A 30 9.50 11.09 -2.06
CA ASP A 30 10.45 11.34 -0.99
C ASP A 30 11.80 11.87 -1.50
N ALA A 31 12.72 12.16 -0.59
CA ALA A 31 14.06 12.67 -0.92
C ALA A 31 14.90 11.66 -1.72
N GLN A 32 14.55 10.37 -1.69
CA GLN A 32 15.18 9.31 -2.46
C GLN A 32 14.47 9.06 -3.81
N GLY A 33 13.45 9.86 -4.13
CA GLY A 33 12.68 9.78 -5.37
C GLY A 33 11.62 8.68 -5.41
N ARG A 34 11.42 7.94 -4.30
CA ARG A 34 10.41 6.87 -4.20
C ARG A 34 9.02 7.48 -4.21
N ALA A 35 8.09 6.81 -4.89
CA ALA A 35 6.71 7.28 -5.03
C ALA A 35 5.81 6.62 -3.99
N HIS A 36 5.22 7.42 -3.11
CA HIS A 36 4.31 7.02 -2.05
C HIS A 36 2.87 7.30 -2.47
N PRO A 37 2.07 6.28 -2.82
CA PRO A 37 0.69 6.46 -3.25
C PRO A 37 -0.15 7.20 -2.22
N VAL A 38 -1.04 8.07 -2.68
CA VAL A 38 -2.03 8.74 -1.83
C VAL A 38 -3.43 8.32 -2.26
N LEU A 39 -4.26 7.96 -1.28
CA LEU A 39 -5.70 7.80 -1.44
C LEU A 39 -6.43 8.78 -0.52
N ALA A 40 -7.59 9.24 -0.97
CA ALA A 40 -8.54 9.93 -0.10
C ALA A 40 -9.73 9.00 0.16
N ASP A 41 -10.17 8.90 1.40
CA ASP A 41 -11.42 8.22 1.73
C ASP A 41 -12.65 9.11 1.52
N VAL A 42 -13.84 8.56 1.77
CA VAL A 42 -15.12 9.29 1.66
C VAL A 42 -15.20 10.54 2.55
N GLY A 43 -14.39 10.60 3.62
CA GLY A 43 -14.28 11.75 4.52
C GLY A 43 -13.17 12.72 4.14
N CYS A 44 -12.60 12.63 2.93
CA CYS A 44 -11.47 13.44 2.46
C CYS A 44 -10.20 13.31 3.32
N ARG A 45 -10.05 12.23 4.10
CA ARG A 45 -8.82 11.94 4.84
C ARG A 45 -7.81 11.29 3.91
N ASN A 46 -6.57 11.78 3.95
CA ASN A 46 -5.52 11.31 3.05
C ASN A 46 -4.72 10.21 3.75
N THR A 47 -4.60 9.07 3.09
CA THR A 47 -3.68 7.99 3.50
C THR A 47 -2.51 7.98 2.55
N VAL A 48 -1.31 8.18 3.09
CA VAL A 48 -0.04 8.04 2.36
C VAL A 48 0.47 6.62 2.61
N PHE A 49 0.61 5.85 1.54
CA PHE A 49 1.09 4.47 1.60
C PHE A 49 2.61 4.40 1.48
N GLY A 50 3.18 3.27 1.92
CA GLY A 50 4.58 2.94 1.63
C GLY A 50 4.84 2.91 0.12
N ALA A 51 6.07 3.23 -0.29
CA ALA A 51 6.44 3.21 -1.70
C ALA A 51 6.52 1.78 -2.27
N GLU A 52 6.75 0.79 -1.41
CA GLU A 52 6.81 -0.63 -1.74
C GLU A 52 5.60 -1.34 -1.12
N ALA A 53 5.11 -2.40 -1.76
CA ALA A 53 3.99 -3.15 -1.23
C ALA A 53 4.42 -3.97 0.00
N GLN A 54 3.61 -3.92 1.05
CA GLN A 54 3.90 -4.70 2.25
C GLN A 54 3.42 -6.14 2.09
N SER A 55 4.30 -7.11 2.39
CA SER A 55 3.96 -8.52 2.40
C SER A 55 4.64 -9.24 3.56
N ALA A 56 3.91 -10.16 4.18
CA ALA A 56 4.43 -11.05 5.20
C ALA A 56 4.45 -12.52 4.74
N ALA A 57 4.57 -12.74 3.43
CA ALA A 57 4.58 -14.06 2.78
C ALA A 57 5.42 -15.11 3.54
N ARG A 58 6.62 -14.75 3.99
CA ARG A 58 7.52 -15.67 4.70
C ARG A 58 7.05 -16.10 6.09
N HIS A 59 6.20 -15.30 6.74
CA HIS A 59 5.68 -15.59 8.07
C HIS A 59 4.39 -16.41 8.03
N TRP A 60 3.77 -16.51 6.84
CA TRP A 60 2.49 -17.18 6.65
C TRP A 60 2.44 -18.60 7.24
N PRO A 61 3.44 -19.49 7.05
CA PRO A 61 3.38 -20.83 7.65
C PRO A 61 3.31 -20.81 9.17
N ARG A 62 4.11 -19.94 9.82
CA ARG A 62 4.13 -19.79 11.28
C ARG A 62 2.79 -19.27 11.80
N TRP A 63 2.22 -18.30 11.10
CA TRP A 63 0.91 -17.73 11.43
C TRP A 63 -0.23 -18.74 11.25
N ARG A 64 -0.18 -19.52 10.18
CA ARG A 64 -1.12 -20.62 9.96
C ARG A 64 -1.01 -21.67 11.05
N ALA A 65 0.20 -22.06 11.45
CA ALA A 65 0.42 -22.98 12.57
C ALA A 65 -0.12 -22.41 13.90
N ALA A 66 -0.05 -21.10 14.10
CA ALA A 66 -0.62 -20.40 15.26
C ALA A 66 -2.15 -20.24 15.22
N GLY A 67 -2.82 -20.67 14.14
CA GLY A 67 -4.27 -20.65 14.03
C GLY A 67 -4.85 -19.50 13.20
N LEU A 68 -4.04 -18.62 12.61
CA LEU A 68 -4.54 -17.58 11.70
C LEU A 68 -5.09 -18.22 10.42
N ARG A 69 -6.26 -17.75 9.97
CA ARG A 69 -6.99 -18.28 8.81
C ARG A 69 -7.37 -17.21 7.81
N ASP A 70 -7.67 -16.02 8.31
CA ASP A 70 -8.04 -14.88 7.49
C ASP A 70 -6.81 -14.05 7.11
N ALA A 71 -6.74 -13.67 5.85
CA ALA A 71 -5.76 -12.76 5.31
C ALA A 71 -6.47 -11.69 4.48
N ARG A 72 -5.95 -10.46 4.53
CA ARG A 72 -6.44 -9.35 3.70
C ARG A 72 -5.37 -9.00 2.68
N VAL A 73 -5.77 -8.95 1.42
CA VAL A 73 -4.96 -8.44 0.32
C VAL A 73 -5.55 -7.09 -0.08
N GLU A 74 -4.77 -6.02 0.07
CA GLU A 74 -5.18 -4.66 -0.27
C GLU A 74 -4.37 -4.17 -1.47
N PHE A 75 -5.04 -3.42 -2.35
CA PHE A 75 -4.42 -2.86 -3.55
C PHE A 75 -4.58 -1.35 -3.56
N VAL A 76 -3.51 -0.65 -3.94
CA VAL A 76 -3.52 0.80 -4.14
C VAL A 76 -2.98 1.09 -5.53
N HIS A 77 -3.81 1.70 -6.38
CA HIS A 77 -3.47 2.05 -7.77
C HIS A 77 -2.97 0.89 -8.65
N ALA A 78 -3.22 -0.36 -8.26
CA ALA A 78 -2.81 -1.55 -9.00
C ALA A 78 -3.59 -1.74 -10.31
N GLY A 79 -2.93 -2.32 -11.32
CA GLY A 79 -3.56 -2.72 -12.58
C GLY A 79 -4.25 -4.09 -12.49
N PRO A 80 -5.16 -4.42 -13.43
CA PRO A 80 -5.84 -5.72 -13.43
C PRO A 80 -4.88 -6.92 -13.43
N ASP A 81 -3.81 -6.84 -14.20
CA ASP A 81 -2.83 -7.94 -14.32
C ASP A 81 -2.04 -8.15 -13.02
N GLU A 82 -1.64 -7.05 -12.36
CA GLU A 82 -1.00 -7.07 -11.05
C GLU A 82 -1.93 -7.69 -10.01
N VAL A 83 -3.19 -7.23 -9.95
CA VAL A 83 -4.21 -7.77 -9.02
C VAL A 83 -4.37 -9.27 -9.23
N HIS A 84 -4.54 -9.71 -10.48
CA HIS A 84 -4.68 -11.13 -10.80
C HIS A 84 -3.44 -11.94 -10.43
N ALA A 85 -2.23 -11.44 -10.70
CA ALA A 85 -0.99 -12.12 -10.38
C ALA A 85 -0.81 -12.29 -8.86
N VAL A 86 -1.05 -11.23 -8.09
CA VAL A 86 -0.95 -11.24 -6.62
C VAL A 86 -1.99 -12.16 -5.99
N LEU A 87 -3.26 -12.08 -6.43
CA LEU A 87 -4.32 -12.94 -5.89
C LEU A 87 -4.08 -14.42 -6.20
N ARG A 88 -3.60 -14.75 -7.41
CA ARG A 88 -3.23 -16.13 -7.75
C ARG A 88 -2.09 -16.63 -6.87
N ALA A 89 -1.03 -15.84 -6.68
CA ALA A 89 0.10 -16.24 -5.85
C ALA A 89 -0.33 -16.52 -4.40
N TRP A 90 -1.15 -15.64 -3.80
CA TRP A 90 -1.70 -15.87 -2.47
C TRP A 90 -2.61 -17.09 -2.40
N ARG A 91 -3.52 -17.28 -3.37
CA ARG A 91 -4.38 -18.47 -3.41
C ARG A 91 -3.56 -19.76 -3.44
N ASP A 92 -2.57 -19.85 -4.32
CA ASP A 92 -1.73 -21.05 -4.43
C ASP A 92 -1.00 -21.36 -3.10
N ALA A 93 -0.59 -20.31 -2.35
CA ALA A 93 0.06 -20.45 -1.04
C ALA A 93 -0.93 -20.80 0.08
N LEU A 94 -2.15 -20.25 0.05
CA LEU A 94 -3.23 -20.60 0.97
C LEU A 94 -3.67 -22.06 0.78
N ASP A 95 -3.70 -22.55 -0.46
CA ASP A 95 -4.02 -23.93 -0.80
C ASP A 95 -2.86 -24.90 -0.53
N GLY A 96 -1.67 -24.39 -0.19
CA GLY A 96 -0.48 -25.18 0.13
C GLY A 96 0.29 -25.72 -1.09
N SER A 97 -0.08 -25.30 -2.29
CA SER A 97 0.62 -25.63 -3.55
C SER A 97 1.86 -24.77 -3.82
N LEU A 98 2.09 -23.73 -3.01
CA LEU A 98 3.21 -22.80 -3.15
C LEU A 98 3.89 -22.60 -1.80
N ASP A 99 5.20 -22.83 -1.76
CA ASP A 99 6.00 -22.57 -0.57
C ASP A 99 6.23 -21.04 -0.37
N PRO A 100 6.62 -20.60 0.84
CA PRO A 100 6.73 -19.18 1.17
C PRO A 100 7.79 -18.42 0.36
N ASP A 101 8.90 -19.08 0.00
CA ASP A 101 9.97 -18.44 -0.76
C ASP A 101 9.55 -18.24 -2.20
N SER A 102 8.86 -19.23 -2.77
CA SER A 102 8.21 -19.12 -4.08
C SER A 102 7.10 -18.07 -4.08
N LEU A 103 6.29 -17.96 -3.02
CA LEU A 103 5.30 -16.89 -2.86
C LEU A 103 6.00 -15.51 -2.88
N ALA A 104 7.04 -15.34 -2.06
CA ALA A 104 7.77 -14.07 -2.00
C ALA A 104 8.41 -13.71 -3.35
N ALA A 105 8.94 -14.68 -4.09
CA ALA A 105 9.48 -14.47 -5.43
C ALA A 105 8.41 -14.06 -6.44
N ARG A 106 7.24 -14.72 -6.44
CA ARG A 106 6.11 -14.36 -7.32
C ARG A 106 5.58 -12.96 -7.01
N LEU A 107 5.47 -12.58 -5.73
CA LEU A 107 5.04 -11.24 -5.34
C LEU A 107 6.05 -10.17 -5.80
N ARG A 108 7.36 -10.40 -5.65
CA ARG A 108 8.40 -9.50 -6.19
C ARG A 108 8.29 -9.32 -7.69
N ALA A 109 8.00 -10.39 -8.43
CA ALA A 109 7.85 -10.32 -9.88
C ALA A 109 6.54 -9.63 -10.31
N ALA A 110 5.48 -9.75 -9.51
CA ALA A 110 4.16 -9.22 -9.83
C ALA A 110 3.98 -7.73 -9.50
N VAL A 111 4.76 -7.20 -8.55
CA VAL A 111 4.58 -5.85 -7.99
C VAL A 111 5.74 -4.94 -8.43
N PRO A 112 5.55 -4.05 -9.43
CA PRO A 112 6.63 -3.24 -9.99
C PRO A 112 7.36 -2.34 -8.97
N PRO A 113 6.68 -1.71 -7.99
CA PRO A 113 7.37 -0.94 -6.95
C PRO A 113 8.24 -1.78 -6.01
N GLY A 114 8.13 -3.12 -6.06
CA GLY A 114 8.79 -4.03 -5.13
C GLY A 114 7.92 -4.38 -3.92
N VAL A 115 8.46 -5.28 -3.09
CA VAL A 115 7.83 -5.70 -1.85
C VAL A 115 8.79 -5.56 -0.67
N THR A 116 8.23 -5.12 0.45
CA THR A 116 8.88 -4.97 1.75
C THR A 116 8.05 -5.70 2.79
N GLU A 117 8.59 -5.95 3.98
CA GLU A 117 7.77 -6.39 5.12
C GLU A 117 7.26 -5.24 5.96
N GLY A 118 7.57 -4.03 5.52
CA GLY A 118 7.37 -2.81 6.27
C GLY A 118 8.67 -2.39 6.95
N SER A 119 8.71 -1.12 7.31
CA SER A 119 9.73 -0.59 8.20
C SER A 119 9.41 -1.08 9.62
N TYR A 120 10.15 -2.05 10.15
CA TYR A 120 10.23 -2.21 11.60
C TYR A 120 11.00 -1.02 12.17
N PHE A 121 10.33 0.13 12.23
CA PHE A 121 10.85 1.34 12.83
C PHE A 121 10.24 1.45 14.22
N VAL A 122 11.05 1.14 15.23
CA VAL A 122 10.73 1.42 16.64
C VAL A 122 11.36 2.77 16.96
N PRO A 123 10.59 3.81 17.30
CA PRO A 123 11.16 5.09 17.66
C PRO A 123 12.03 4.92 18.91
N LEU A 124 13.31 5.26 18.79
CA LEU A 124 14.22 5.37 19.93
C LEU A 124 13.84 6.66 20.66
N GLU A 125 13.55 6.57 21.95
CA GLU A 125 12.98 7.61 22.81
C GLU A 125 13.42 9.08 22.55
N GLY A 126 12.49 10.04 22.70
CA GLY A 126 12.77 11.49 22.76
C GLY A 126 12.49 12.32 21.50
N MET A 127 11.75 11.78 20.51
CA MET A 127 11.57 12.46 19.22
C MET A 127 10.65 13.70 19.27
N GLN A 128 11.19 14.83 18.78
CA GLN A 128 10.45 15.92 18.15
C GLN A 128 11.26 16.34 16.91
N GLU A 129 10.74 16.20 15.68
CA GLU A 129 11.39 16.75 14.47
C GLU A 129 10.42 17.31 13.43
N LEU A 130 10.99 18.21 12.62
CA LEU A 130 10.44 19.46 12.04
C LEU A 130 10.01 19.37 10.55
N PRO A 131 9.46 20.45 9.94
CA PRO A 131 8.38 20.33 8.97
C PRO A 131 8.84 20.04 7.54
N VAL A 132 7.95 19.37 6.80
CA VAL A 132 8.02 19.23 5.34
C VAL A 132 7.50 20.52 4.68
N LEU A 133 8.32 21.17 3.85
CA LEU A 133 7.96 22.31 2.99
C LEU A 133 7.61 21.83 1.57
#